data_AF-A0A5E5BKM3-F1
#
_entry.id   AF-A0A5E5BKM3-F1
#
_cell.length_a   1.000
_cell.length_b   1.000
_cell.length_c   1.000
_cell.angle_alpha   90.00
_cell.angle_beta   90.00
_cell.angle_gamma   90.00
#
_symmetry.space_group_name_H-M   'P 1'
#
loop_
_entity.id
_entity.type
_entity.pdbx_description
1 polymer ?
#
loop_
_entity_poly.entity_id
_entity_poly.type
_entity_poly.pdbx_seq_one_letter_code
_entity_poly.pdbx_strand_id
1 'polypeptide(L)'
;MLFARGSTRLRGHHVLSDARVAPGATLTGNGSFTVTGTLAPQLTPTSNPLTRNGDFVQTSTGPLQVGVNGASALSQLIVNGNARLDGALAITPLRSWYGKNLSLRSDQWVVVTRTPGAFGRVSAPLASPTLTAVASPLGDGAYRIEVTRALNAYSRCAADPDSQRLGGALDRLADTAGPPLQPLVAALDFSAADGRDVRSALRQRSPGAYRAMITGALLRERQIADLVAAAGSVGAVGDRDTGRNTDARVASARGDWRGGTGDIPGANGNTHGEVFGAECGGGTRGVGEGGGWALGMHGAISGQSTRLAGAMGDARGTGKTTALDVGVHARYADEAGTGAHTFAALRAGDEDGQVDRSGSVAG
;
A
#
# COMPACT_ATOMS: atom_id res chain seq x y z
N MET A 1 6.41 49.30 6.99
CA MET A 1 6.77 48.32 5.92
C MET A 1 5.52 47.52 5.53
N LEU A 2 5.20 47.31 4.24
CA LEU A 2 3.99 46.58 3.82
C LEU A 2 4.36 45.24 3.15
N PHE A 3 3.81 44.14 3.65
CA PHE A 3 3.86 42.82 3.03
C PHE A 3 2.55 42.60 2.26
N ALA A 4 2.54 42.94 0.97
CA ALA A 4 1.31 43.06 0.20
C ALA A 4 0.79 41.74 -0.40
N ARG A 5 1.67 40.77 -0.73
CA ARG A 5 1.32 39.46 -1.31
C ARG A 5 2.40 38.41 -1.03
N GLY A 6 2.01 37.13 -1.01
CA GLY A 6 2.94 35.99 -0.89
C GLY A 6 3.32 35.63 0.54
N SER A 7 4.33 34.75 0.68
CA SER A 7 4.90 34.36 1.97
C SER A 7 6.25 35.05 2.16
N THR A 8 6.39 35.82 3.24
CA THR A 8 7.67 36.38 3.66
C THR A 8 8.19 35.59 4.85
N ARG A 9 9.45 35.18 4.79
CA ARG A 9 10.14 34.50 5.88
C ARG A 9 11.29 35.35 6.40
N LEU A 10 11.26 35.70 7.69
CA LEU A 10 12.34 36.43 8.36
C LEU A 10 13.05 35.51 9.35
N ARG A 11 14.38 35.44 9.30
CA ARG A 11 15.19 34.69 10.27
C ARG A 11 16.24 35.60 10.89
N GLY A 12 16.33 35.64 12.22
CA GLY A 12 17.32 36.44 12.96
C GLY A 12 16.74 37.65 13.70
N HIS A 13 17.59 38.54 14.18
CA HIS A 13 17.15 39.78 14.84
C HIS A 13 16.85 40.84 13.79
N HIS A 14 15.60 41.27 13.73
CA HIS A 14 15.11 42.30 12.82
C HIS A 14 14.37 43.35 13.65
N VAL A 15 14.50 44.62 13.30
CA VAL A 15 13.68 45.69 13.87
C VAL A 15 12.84 46.25 12.74
N LEU A 16 11.56 45.86 12.70
CA LEU A 16 10.61 46.38 11.72
C LEU A 16 9.68 47.39 12.41
N SER A 17 9.82 48.65 12.04
CA SER A 17 8.88 49.71 12.43
C SER A 17 7.66 49.68 11.52
N ASP A 18 6.49 49.57 12.12
CA ASP A 18 5.19 49.71 11.46
C ASP A 18 4.99 48.72 10.29
N ALA A 19 5.24 47.43 10.57
CA ALA A 19 5.04 46.36 9.60
C ALA A 19 3.54 46.04 9.45
N ARG A 20 3.03 46.02 8.23
CA ARG A 20 1.65 45.67 7.93
C ARG A 20 1.62 44.45 7.01
N VAL A 21 0.89 43.42 7.40
CA VAL A 21 0.63 42.26 6.54
C VAL A 21 -0.73 42.44 5.90
N ALA A 22 -0.75 42.61 4.58
CA ALA A 22 -1.99 42.79 3.83
C ALA A 22 -2.85 41.50 3.88
N PRO A 23 -4.18 41.62 3.69
CA PRO A 23 -5.04 40.45 3.56
C PRO A 23 -4.50 39.46 2.51
N GLY A 24 -4.33 38.20 2.91
CA GLY A 24 -3.81 37.13 2.04
C GLY A 24 -2.28 37.03 1.93
N ALA A 25 -1.51 37.91 2.59
CA ALA A 25 -0.07 37.74 2.78
C ALA A 25 0.24 37.01 4.09
N THR A 26 1.36 36.28 4.14
CA THR A 26 1.78 35.52 5.34
C THR A 26 3.19 35.90 5.75
N LEU A 27 3.36 36.35 6.99
CA LEU A 27 4.69 36.52 7.60
C LEU A 27 5.01 35.32 8.50
N THR A 28 6.14 34.68 8.24
CA THR A 28 6.69 33.52 8.97
C THR A 28 8.11 33.81 9.44
N GLY A 29 8.61 33.12 10.48
CA GLY A 29 10.00 33.34 10.91
C GLY A 29 10.30 33.23 12.40
N ASN A 30 11.48 33.72 12.76
CA ASN A 30 11.98 33.94 14.13
C ASN A 30 12.64 35.35 14.19
N GLY A 31 12.12 36.24 15.04
CA GLY A 31 12.58 37.64 15.19
C GLY A 31 11.56 38.54 15.93
N SER A 32 11.94 39.79 16.24
CA SER A 32 11.10 40.80 16.96
C SER A 32 10.42 41.79 16.02
N PHE A 33 9.12 42.05 16.15
CA PHE A 33 8.41 42.93 15.20
C PHE A 33 7.22 43.69 15.79
N THR A 34 6.98 44.93 15.37
CA THR A 34 5.69 45.62 15.57
C THR A 34 4.85 45.45 14.31
N VAL A 35 3.89 44.52 14.35
CA VAL A 35 3.07 44.12 13.18
C VAL A 35 1.59 44.41 13.40
N THR A 36 0.91 44.86 12.34
CA THR A 36 -0.55 44.85 12.14
C THR A 36 -0.92 43.93 10.97
N GLY A 37 -1.69 42.85 11.18
CA GLY A 37 -2.14 41.93 10.12
C GLY A 37 -2.02 40.43 10.46
N THR A 38 -2.11 39.55 9.44
CA THR A 38 -2.02 38.08 9.56
C THR A 38 -0.61 37.60 9.92
N LEU A 39 -0.48 36.75 10.95
CA LEU A 39 0.80 36.20 11.41
C LEU A 39 0.75 34.68 11.51
N ALA A 40 1.78 34.00 11.01
CA ALA A 40 1.91 32.56 11.08
C ALA A 40 3.25 32.17 11.76
N PRO A 41 3.31 32.18 13.10
CA PRO A 41 4.41 31.55 13.83
C PRO A 41 4.62 30.12 13.33
N GLN A 42 5.84 29.79 12.90
CA GLN A 42 6.17 28.43 12.48
C GLN A 42 6.77 27.64 13.64
N LEU A 43 6.39 26.36 13.77
CA LEU A 43 7.18 25.38 14.49
C LEU A 43 8.50 25.20 13.72
N THR A 44 9.62 25.60 14.30
CA THR A 44 10.93 25.06 13.90
C THR A 44 11.23 23.82 14.74
N PRO A 45 11.97 22.83 14.20
CA PRO A 45 12.35 21.62 14.93
C PRO A 45 13.15 21.91 16.21
N THR A 46 13.73 23.12 16.31
CA THR A 46 14.25 23.70 17.55
C THR A 46 13.18 24.63 18.12
N SER A 47 12.83 24.40 19.38
CA SER A 47 11.76 24.98 20.21
C SER A 47 11.81 26.51 20.41
N ASN A 48 11.99 27.28 19.34
CA ASN A 48 12.09 28.73 19.42
C ASN A 48 10.70 29.35 19.19
N PRO A 49 10.04 29.87 20.24
CA PRO A 49 8.84 30.66 20.09
C PRO A 49 9.10 31.91 19.24
N LEU A 50 8.08 32.40 18.54
CA LEU A 50 8.15 33.71 17.91
C LEU A 50 8.01 34.77 19.00
N THR A 51 9.10 35.46 19.37
CA THR A 51 9.08 36.48 20.42
C THR A 51 8.91 37.88 19.86
N ARG A 52 7.90 38.59 20.37
CA ARG A 52 7.54 39.95 20.01
C ARG A 52 7.76 40.88 21.19
N ASN A 53 8.62 41.88 21.03
CA ASN A 53 8.82 42.94 22.02
C ASN A 53 7.88 44.11 21.70
N GLY A 54 6.92 44.42 22.59
CA GLY A 54 5.88 45.44 22.40
C GLY A 54 4.46 44.90 22.23
N ASP A 55 3.49 45.80 22.00
CA ASP A 55 2.03 45.50 22.06
C ASP A 55 1.44 44.92 20.77
N PHE A 56 0.85 43.73 20.84
CA PHE A 56 0.32 42.95 19.72
C PHE A 56 -1.15 43.25 19.48
N VAL A 57 -1.52 43.50 18.23
CA VAL A 57 -2.91 43.70 17.83
C VAL A 57 -3.20 42.82 16.64
N GLN A 58 -3.99 41.78 16.86
CA GLN A 58 -4.62 41.03 15.78
C GLN A 58 -5.92 41.73 15.39
N THR A 59 -6.15 41.86 14.10
CA THR A 59 -7.39 42.45 13.56
C THR A 59 -8.40 41.35 13.24
N SER A 60 -9.70 41.66 13.25
CA SER A 60 -10.80 40.74 12.89
C SER A 60 -10.62 39.96 11.59
N THR A 61 -9.85 40.48 10.62
CA THR A 61 -9.61 39.85 9.31
C THR A 61 -8.36 38.96 9.24
N GLY A 62 -7.50 38.93 10.27
CA GLY A 62 -6.23 38.21 10.24
C GLY A 62 -6.27 36.92 11.06
N PRO A 63 -5.93 35.75 10.50
CA PRO A 63 -5.74 34.54 11.31
C PRO A 63 -4.36 34.50 11.98
N LEU A 64 -4.30 33.98 13.21
CA LEU A 64 -3.09 33.46 13.82
C LEU A 64 -2.96 31.98 13.46
N GLN A 65 -1.88 31.57 12.81
CA GLN A 65 -1.64 30.16 12.46
C GLN A 65 -0.59 29.55 13.39
N VAL A 66 -0.92 28.44 14.04
CA VAL A 66 -0.04 27.71 14.96
C VAL A 66 0.05 26.25 14.55
N GLY A 67 1.24 25.65 14.62
CA GLY A 67 1.44 24.24 14.35
C GLY A 67 1.32 23.39 15.62
N VAL A 68 0.88 22.14 15.50
CA VAL A 68 0.97 21.12 16.57
C VAL A 68 1.50 19.81 15.98
N ASN A 69 2.37 19.09 16.69
CA ASN A 69 2.84 17.76 16.28
C ASN A 69 2.25 16.63 17.15
N GLY A 70 2.51 15.38 16.76
CA GLY A 70 2.03 14.19 17.47
C GLY A 70 2.66 13.96 18.85
N ALA A 71 3.75 14.67 19.16
CA ALA A 71 4.36 14.71 20.49
C ALA A 71 3.77 15.81 21.39
N SER A 72 2.64 16.41 21.00
CA SER A 72 1.99 17.53 21.70
C SER A 72 2.82 18.82 21.76
N ALA A 73 3.87 18.95 20.95
CA ALA A 73 4.59 20.22 20.82
C ALA A 73 3.78 21.19 19.96
N LEU A 74 3.73 22.46 20.37
CA LEU A 74 2.91 23.50 19.74
C LEU A 74 3.73 24.76 19.43
N SER A 75 3.40 25.46 18.34
CA SER A 75 3.93 26.80 18.04
C SER A 75 3.43 27.79 19.09
N GLN A 76 4.35 28.58 19.66
CA GLN A 76 4.00 29.66 20.57
C GLN A 76 4.38 31.03 19.99
N LEU A 77 3.49 32.00 20.22
CA LEU A 77 3.77 33.43 20.06
C LEU A 77 4.02 34.02 21.45
N ILE A 78 5.22 34.49 21.75
CA ILE A 78 5.52 35.23 22.99
C ILE A 78 5.39 36.72 22.70
N VAL A 79 4.64 37.47 23.51
CA VAL A 79 4.52 38.93 23.43
C VAL A 79 4.96 39.56 24.75
N ASN A 80 6.10 40.25 24.72
CA ASN A 80 6.62 41.06 25.82
C ASN A 80 5.95 42.45 25.77
N GLY A 81 4.65 42.48 26.07
CA GLY A 81 3.75 43.63 25.99
C GLY A 81 2.28 43.20 26.17
N ASN A 82 1.33 44.04 25.79
CA ASN A 82 -0.09 43.69 25.75
C ASN A 82 -0.43 42.97 24.45
N ALA A 83 -1.34 42.01 24.44
CA ALA A 83 -1.84 41.39 23.21
C ALA A 83 -3.36 41.46 23.10
N ARG A 84 -3.85 42.25 22.15
CA ARG A 84 -5.25 42.27 21.76
C ARG A 84 -5.52 41.20 20.71
N LEU A 85 -6.26 40.17 21.12
CA LEU A 85 -6.66 39.06 20.25
C LEU A 85 -8.05 39.35 19.65
N ASP A 86 -8.16 39.17 18.34
CA ASP A 86 -9.38 39.30 17.54
C ASP A 86 -9.24 38.38 16.30
N GLY A 87 -10.31 38.17 15.53
CA GLY A 87 -10.26 37.39 14.29
C GLY A 87 -10.22 35.88 14.53
N ALA A 88 -9.33 35.16 13.83
CA ALA A 88 -9.32 33.69 13.81
C ALA A 88 -8.03 33.06 14.34
N LEU A 89 -8.13 31.86 14.95
CA LEU A 89 -7.03 30.95 15.26
C LEU A 89 -7.13 29.73 14.34
N ALA A 90 -6.04 29.39 13.65
CA ALA A 90 -5.93 28.19 12.83
C ALA A 90 -4.83 27.29 13.40
N ILE A 91 -5.23 26.15 13.97
CA ILE A 91 -4.33 25.18 14.58
C ILE A 91 -4.07 24.05 13.57
N THR A 92 -2.89 24.00 12.98
CA THR A 92 -2.57 23.08 11.89
C THR A 92 -1.77 21.89 12.42
N PRO A 93 -2.30 20.66 12.37
CA PRO A 93 -1.50 19.47 12.63
C PRO A 93 -0.36 19.36 11.62
N LEU A 94 0.86 19.12 12.10
CA LEU A 94 2.05 18.92 11.28
C LEU A 94 2.34 17.44 11.09
N ARG A 95 3.03 17.12 9.99
CA ARG A 95 3.44 15.74 9.69
C ARG A 95 4.16 15.10 10.88
N SER A 96 3.49 14.15 11.50
CA SER A 96 3.92 13.47 12.71
C SER A 96 3.05 12.23 12.91
N TRP A 97 3.46 11.33 13.80
CA TRP A 97 2.61 10.22 14.19
C TRP A 97 1.66 10.66 15.29
N TYR A 98 0.36 10.62 14.99
CA TYR A 98 -0.71 10.88 15.95
C TYR A 98 -1.19 9.54 16.49
N GLY A 99 -0.88 9.30 17.78
CA GLY A 99 -1.42 8.16 18.52
C GLY A 99 -2.94 8.25 18.68
N LYS A 100 -3.53 7.22 19.30
CA LYS A 100 -4.99 7.13 19.46
C LYS A 100 -5.59 8.40 20.07
N ASN A 101 -6.45 9.07 19.31
CA ASN A 101 -7.23 10.25 19.71
C ASN A 101 -6.40 11.30 20.45
N LEU A 102 -5.40 11.89 19.78
CA LEU A 102 -4.65 13.00 20.36
C LEU A 102 -5.62 14.13 20.71
N SER A 103 -5.69 14.48 21.99
CA SER A 103 -6.42 15.64 22.49
C SER A 103 -5.45 16.53 23.25
N LEU A 104 -5.16 17.70 22.71
CA LEU A 104 -4.32 18.71 23.35
C LEU A 104 -5.19 19.87 23.82
N ARG A 105 -5.17 20.14 25.12
CA ARG A 105 -5.68 21.39 25.70
C ARG A 105 -4.52 22.33 25.96
N SER A 106 -4.63 23.57 25.49
CA SER A 106 -3.64 24.59 25.80
C SER A 106 -4.30 25.97 25.86
N ASP A 107 -3.82 26.79 26.79
CA ASP A 107 -3.99 28.24 26.88
C ASP A 107 -2.71 28.98 26.41
N GLN A 108 -1.63 28.24 26.13
CA GLN A 108 -0.29 28.78 25.83
C GLN A 108 -0.04 29.05 24.34
N TRP A 109 -1.08 29.18 23.52
CA TRP A 109 -0.93 29.51 22.08
C TRP A 109 -0.28 30.88 21.87
N VAL A 110 -0.55 31.80 22.80
CA VAL A 110 0.03 33.14 22.88
C VAL A 110 0.40 33.40 24.34
N VAL A 111 1.69 33.60 24.62
CA VAL A 111 2.21 33.84 25.98
C VAL A 111 2.50 35.32 26.13
N VAL A 112 1.75 36.02 26.99
CA VAL A 112 1.77 37.49 27.09
C VAL A 112 1.58 37.96 28.53
N THR A 113 1.90 39.22 28.82
CA THR A 113 1.68 39.81 30.15
C THR A 113 0.21 40.18 30.40
N ARG A 114 -0.52 40.65 29.37
CA ARG A 114 -1.96 40.94 29.42
C ARG A 114 -2.64 40.64 28.08
N THR A 115 -3.80 40.00 28.12
CA THR A 115 -4.52 39.51 26.92
C THR A 115 -5.97 40.01 26.90
N PRO A 116 -6.26 41.24 26.46
CA PRO A 116 -7.64 41.64 26.19
C PRO A 116 -8.20 40.92 24.94
N GLY A 117 -9.31 40.19 25.11
CA GLY A 117 -10.07 39.56 24.01
C GLY A 117 -9.84 38.05 23.85
N ALA A 118 -10.50 37.46 22.85
CA ALA A 118 -10.40 36.06 22.47
C ALA A 118 -10.54 35.91 20.94
N PHE A 119 -10.12 34.77 20.39
CA PHE A 119 -10.34 34.51 18.96
C PHE A 119 -11.85 34.32 18.69
N GLY A 120 -12.39 35.09 17.76
CA GLY A 120 -13.79 34.98 17.34
C GLY A 120 -14.10 33.71 16.53
N ARG A 121 -13.08 33.09 15.92
CA ARG A 121 -13.18 31.79 15.23
C ARG A 121 -11.97 30.91 15.51
N VAL A 122 -12.18 29.61 15.71
CA VAL A 122 -11.11 28.63 15.87
C VAL A 122 -11.31 27.53 14.83
N SER A 123 -10.23 27.06 14.20
CA SER A 123 -10.28 26.03 13.17
C SER A 123 -9.03 25.14 13.23
N ALA A 124 -9.17 23.90 12.74
CA ALA A 124 -8.05 22.97 12.60
C ALA A 124 -7.91 22.47 11.15
N PRO A 125 -7.36 23.29 10.24
CA PRO A 125 -7.20 22.87 8.86
C PRO A 125 -6.24 21.69 8.76
N LEU A 126 -6.68 20.61 8.11
CA LEU A 126 -5.87 19.42 7.85
C LEU A 126 -6.26 18.83 6.49
N ALA A 127 -5.30 18.74 5.58
CA ALA A 127 -5.43 17.96 4.36
C ALA A 127 -4.92 16.55 4.65
N SER A 128 -5.83 15.60 4.84
CA SER A 128 -5.50 14.21 5.11
C SER A 128 -6.58 13.28 4.57
N PRO A 129 -6.22 12.13 3.99
CA PRO A 129 -7.19 11.12 3.59
C PRO A 129 -7.65 10.24 4.76
N THR A 130 -6.96 10.25 5.91
CA THR A 130 -7.17 9.33 7.04
C THR A 130 -7.50 10.02 8.36
N LEU A 131 -6.95 11.19 8.60
CA LEU A 131 -7.09 11.97 9.83
C LEU A 131 -8.14 13.07 9.68
N THR A 132 -8.80 13.37 10.78
CA THR A 132 -9.65 14.54 10.98
C THR A 132 -9.12 15.34 12.15
N ALA A 133 -9.16 16.66 12.03
CA ALA A 133 -8.77 17.57 13.11
C ALA A 133 -9.91 18.53 13.41
N VAL A 134 -10.22 18.69 14.70
CA VAL A 134 -11.26 19.59 15.19
C VAL A 134 -10.65 20.46 16.28
N ALA A 135 -10.91 21.76 16.23
CA ALA A 135 -10.55 22.68 17.30
C ALA A 135 -11.79 23.34 17.89
N SER A 136 -11.85 23.38 19.22
CA SER A 136 -12.99 23.92 19.97
C SER A 136 -12.51 24.88 21.07
N PRO A 137 -13.16 26.03 21.27
CA PRO A 137 -12.93 26.87 22.44
C PRO A 137 -13.45 26.18 23.72
N LEU A 138 -12.74 26.36 24.83
CA LEU A 138 -13.13 25.82 26.14
C LEU A 138 -13.53 26.91 27.16
N GLY A 139 -13.31 28.18 26.84
CA GLY A 139 -13.44 29.31 27.78
C GLY A 139 -12.09 29.80 28.27
N ASP A 140 -12.04 31.01 28.83
CA ASP A 140 -10.85 31.62 29.44
C ASP A 140 -9.58 31.63 28.56
N GLY A 141 -9.75 31.73 27.23
CA GLY A 141 -8.63 31.70 26.28
C GLY A 141 -8.00 30.32 26.08
N ALA A 142 -8.56 29.26 26.67
CA ALA A 142 -8.15 27.89 26.44
C ALA A 142 -8.84 27.28 25.22
N TYR A 143 -8.08 26.51 24.45
CA TYR A 143 -8.56 25.80 23.27
C TYR A 143 -8.16 24.33 23.35
N ARG A 144 -9.02 23.48 22.80
CA ARG A 144 -8.75 22.06 22.60
C ARG A 144 -8.63 21.76 21.12
N ILE A 145 -7.62 20.98 20.76
CA ILE A 145 -7.53 20.34 19.45
C ILE A 145 -7.58 18.82 19.63
N GLU A 146 -8.46 18.19 18.84
CA GLU A 146 -8.59 16.75 18.74
C GLU A 146 -8.16 16.34 17.33
N VAL A 147 -7.17 15.45 17.24
CA VAL A 147 -6.74 14.81 16.00
C VAL A 147 -7.07 13.33 16.11
N THR A 148 -7.96 12.88 15.26
CA THR A 148 -8.49 11.52 15.29
C THR A 148 -8.34 10.87 13.93
N ARG A 149 -8.03 9.58 13.94
CA ARG A 149 -8.04 8.75 12.74
C ARG A 149 -9.45 8.25 12.54
N ALA A 150 -10.03 8.51 11.37
CA ALA A 150 -11.38 8.07 11.08
C ALA A 150 -11.46 6.54 11.03
N LEU A 151 -12.62 5.97 11.37
CA LEU A 151 -12.83 4.53 11.30
C LEU A 151 -12.52 4.01 9.89
N ASN A 152 -11.84 2.85 9.81
CA ASN A 152 -11.44 2.23 8.55
C ASN A 152 -10.62 3.17 7.65
N ALA A 153 -9.73 3.98 8.27
CA ALA A 153 -8.90 5.00 7.63
C ALA A 153 -8.16 4.53 6.37
N TYR A 154 -7.55 3.35 6.42
CA TYR A 154 -6.75 2.83 5.32
C TYR A 154 -7.54 1.86 4.45
N SER A 155 -8.35 0.97 5.04
CA SER A 155 -9.14 0.00 4.26
C SER A 155 -10.16 0.66 3.33
N ARG A 156 -10.69 1.84 3.66
CA ARG A 156 -11.57 2.61 2.74
C ARG A 156 -10.86 3.12 1.50
N CYS A 157 -9.54 3.30 1.55
CA CYS A 157 -8.74 3.75 0.42
C CYS A 157 -8.36 2.60 -0.52
N ALA A 158 -8.55 1.35 -0.09
CA ALA A 158 -8.24 0.17 -0.86
C ALA A 158 -9.06 0.11 -2.16
N ALA A 159 -8.49 -0.52 -3.18
CA ALA A 159 -9.13 -0.66 -4.49
C ALA A 159 -9.39 -2.11 -4.89
N ASP A 160 -9.00 -3.07 -4.05
CA ASP A 160 -9.18 -4.50 -4.24
C ASP A 160 -9.20 -5.21 -2.87
N PRO A 161 -9.70 -6.46 -2.78
CA PRO A 161 -9.82 -7.18 -1.52
C PRO A 161 -8.49 -7.43 -0.77
N ASP A 162 -7.36 -7.59 -1.47
CA ASP A 162 -6.07 -7.82 -0.83
C ASP A 162 -5.54 -6.52 -0.20
N SER A 163 -5.63 -5.42 -0.94
CA SER A 163 -5.37 -4.07 -0.42
C SER A 163 -6.29 -3.72 0.74
N GLN A 164 -7.54 -4.20 0.73
CA GLN A 164 -8.52 -3.97 1.81
C GLN A 164 -8.13 -4.72 3.09
N ARG A 165 -7.65 -5.97 2.96
CA ARG A 165 -7.13 -6.75 4.11
C ARG A 165 -5.89 -6.09 4.72
N LEU A 166 -4.95 -5.63 3.89
CA LEU A 166 -3.78 -4.88 4.36
C LEU A 166 -4.20 -3.57 5.02
N GLY A 167 -5.13 -2.83 4.42
CA GLY A 167 -5.71 -1.63 5.00
C GLY A 167 -6.35 -1.89 6.36
N GLY A 168 -7.10 -2.99 6.52
CA GLY A 168 -7.69 -3.39 7.79
C GLY A 168 -6.68 -3.84 8.84
N ALA A 169 -5.49 -4.30 8.43
CA ALA A 169 -4.37 -4.52 9.36
C ALA A 169 -3.79 -3.18 9.83
N LEU A 170 -3.59 -2.21 8.92
CA LEU A 170 -3.15 -0.87 9.27
C LEU A 170 -4.17 -0.15 10.16
N ASP A 171 -5.48 -0.31 9.91
CA ASP A 171 -6.54 0.27 10.74
C ASP A 171 -6.45 -0.19 12.21
N ARG A 172 -6.00 -1.43 12.44
CA ARG A 172 -5.81 -1.98 13.79
C ARG A 172 -4.49 -1.59 14.44
N LEU A 173 -3.46 -1.29 13.64
CA LEU A 173 -2.10 -1.08 14.11
C LEU A 173 -1.68 0.39 14.19
N ALA A 174 -2.24 1.27 13.35
CA ALA A 174 -1.77 2.64 13.19
C ALA A 174 -1.84 3.46 14.48
N ASP A 175 -2.86 3.22 15.31
CA ASP A 175 -3.06 3.85 16.61
C ASP A 175 -2.01 3.45 17.66
N THR A 176 -1.41 2.26 17.52
CA THR A 176 -0.46 1.67 18.47
C THR A 176 0.86 1.31 17.79
N ALA A 177 1.18 1.96 16.67
CA ALA A 177 2.35 1.65 15.86
C ALA A 177 3.62 1.88 16.68
N GLY A 178 4.48 0.86 16.76
CA GLY A 178 5.81 0.99 17.36
C GLY A 178 6.69 2.00 16.60
N PRO A 179 7.73 2.56 17.23
CA PRO A 179 8.55 3.63 16.65
C PRO A 179 9.03 3.41 15.19
N PRO A 180 9.41 2.19 14.76
CA PRO A 180 9.81 1.95 13.37
C PRO A 180 8.69 2.14 12.33
N LEU A 181 7.43 1.93 12.73
CA LEU A 181 6.27 2.05 11.84
C LEU A 181 5.64 3.44 11.84
N GLN A 182 5.91 4.26 12.87
CA GLN A 182 5.37 5.60 13.02
C GLN A 182 5.66 6.52 11.81
N PRO A 183 6.88 6.55 11.22
CA PRO A 183 7.15 7.37 10.04
C PRO A 183 6.32 6.97 8.83
N LEU A 184 6.05 5.67 8.64
CA LEU A 184 5.22 5.16 7.55
C LEU A 184 3.76 5.58 7.76
N VAL A 185 3.23 5.39 8.97
CA VAL A 185 1.86 5.78 9.32
C VAL A 185 1.67 7.28 9.13
N ALA A 186 2.62 8.10 9.63
CA ALA A 186 2.61 9.55 9.44
C ALA A 186 2.70 9.95 7.95
N ALA A 187 3.45 9.20 7.13
CA ALA A 187 3.53 9.47 5.70
C ALA A 187 2.20 9.22 4.99
N LEU A 188 1.52 8.13 5.32
CA LEU A 188 0.19 7.81 4.78
C LEU A 188 -0.86 8.81 5.25
N ASP A 189 -0.80 9.22 6.52
CA ASP A 189 -1.74 10.17 7.10
C ASP A 189 -1.64 11.58 6.52
N PHE A 190 -0.45 12.01 6.11
CA PHE A 190 -0.22 13.33 5.52
C PHE A 190 -0.05 13.28 3.99
N SER A 191 -0.58 12.23 3.36
CA SER A 191 -0.61 12.09 1.90
C SER A 191 -1.79 12.88 1.28
N ALA A 192 -1.94 12.83 -0.05
CA ALA A 192 -3.00 13.57 -0.73
C ALA A 192 -4.39 13.23 -0.17
N ALA A 193 -5.22 14.26 0.06
CA ALA A 193 -6.54 14.14 0.68
C ALA A 193 -7.54 13.26 -0.09
N ASP A 194 -7.28 12.99 -1.39
CA ASP A 194 -8.07 12.08 -2.23
C ASP A 194 -7.74 10.58 -1.98
N GLY A 195 -6.76 10.29 -1.13
CA GLY A 195 -6.36 8.94 -0.73
C GLY A 195 -5.65 8.15 -1.84
N ARG A 196 -5.25 8.79 -2.95
CA ARG A 196 -4.58 8.11 -4.07
C ARG A 196 -3.25 7.48 -3.67
N ASP A 197 -2.51 8.15 -2.81
CA ASP A 197 -1.18 7.71 -2.36
C ASP A 197 -1.31 6.51 -1.42
N VAL A 198 -2.27 6.55 -0.50
CA VAL A 198 -2.62 5.40 0.37
C VAL A 198 -3.02 4.20 -0.48
N ARG A 199 -3.89 4.40 -1.48
CA ARG A 199 -4.33 3.35 -2.40
C ARG A 199 -3.16 2.72 -3.17
N SER A 200 -2.25 3.55 -3.68
CA SER A 200 -1.04 3.09 -4.38
C SER A 200 -0.12 2.29 -3.45
N ALA A 201 0.13 2.80 -2.24
CA ALA A 201 0.96 2.14 -1.24
C ALA A 201 0.39 0.77 -0.81
N LEU A 202 -0.93 0.68 -0.59
CA LEU A 202 -1.59 -0.58 -0.25
C LEU A 202 -1.44 -1.62 -1.36
N ARG A 203 -1.65 -1.21 -2.63
CA ARG A 203 -1.49 -2.11 -3.78
C ARG A 203 -0.07 -2.66 -3.89
N GLN A 204 0.95 -1.79 -3.82
CA GLN A 204 2.36 -2.19 -3.94
C GLN A 204 2.82 -3.15 -2.83
N ARG A 205 2.25 -3.02 -1.63
CA ARG A 205 2.59 -3.83 -0.46
C ARG A 205 1.68 -5.05 -0.27
N SER A 206 0.65 -5.20 -1.09
CA SER A 206 -0.26 -6.35 -1.02
C SER A 206 0.42 -7.65 -1.48
N PRO A 207 0.01 -8.82 -0.97
CA PRO A 207 0.51 -10.12 -1.44
C PRO A 207 0.00 -10.50 -2.84
N GLY A 208 -0.86 -9.68 -3.45
CA GLY A 208 -1.57 -10.02 -4.68
C GLY A 208 -0.65 -10.65 -5.70
N ALA A 209 0.46 -10.00 -6.04
CA ALA A 209 1.41 -10.49 -7.05
C ALA A 209 1.85 -11.96 -6.89
N TYR A 210 1.96 -12.48 -5.66
CA TYR A 210 2.25 -13.91 -5.44
C TYR A 210 1.05 -14.81 -5.76
N ARG A 211 -0.18 -14.38 -5.44
CA ARG A 211 -1.40 -15.11 -5.80
C ARG A 211 -1.53 -15.25 -7.31
N ALA A 212 -1.26 -14.20 -8.08
CA ALA A 212 -1.29 -14.28 -9.55
C ALA A 212 -0.26 -15.30 -10.09
N MET A 213 0.93 -15.37 -9.50
CA MET A 213 1.92 -16.37 -9.90
C MET A 213 1.50 -17.79 -9.57
N ILE A 214 0.87 -18.02 -8.42
CA ILE A 214 0.31 -19.32 -8.05
C ILE A 214 -0.84 -19.72 -8.99
N THR A 215 -1.75 -18.80 -9.32
CA THR A 215 -2.83 -19.08 -10.28
C THR A 215 -2.27 -19.51 -11.63
N GLY A 216 -1.28 -18.79 -12.16
CA GLY A 216 -0.60 -19.17 -13.39
C GLY A 216 0.10 -20.54 -13.29
N ALA A 217 0.75 -20.83 -12.16
CA ALA A 217 1.40 -22.12 -11.91
C ALA A 217 0.38 -23.26 -11.91
N LEU A 218 -0.75 -23.12 -11.23
CA LEU A 218 -1.81 -24.14 -11.20
C LEU A 218 -2.42 -24.41 -12.58
N LEU A 219 -2.58 -23.36 -13.40
CA LEU A 219 -3.05 -23.51 -14.79
C LEU A 219 -2.02 -24.23 -15.67
N ARG A 220 -0.72 -23.90 -15.52
CA ARG A 220 0.39 -24.60 -16.18
C ARG A 220 0.41 -26.08 -15.79
N GLU A 221 0.27 -26.36 -14.50
CA GLU A 221 0.25 -27.72 -13.96
C GLU A 221 -0.91 -28.54 -14.53
N ARG A 222 -2.10 -27.95 -14.63
CA ARG A 222 -3.25 -28.60 -15.28
C ARG A 222 -2.99 -28.91 -16.76
N GLN A 223 -2.40 -27.98 -17.50
CA GLN A 223 -2.05 -28.20 -18.92
C GLN A 223 -1.08 -29.37 -19.08
N ILE A 224 -0.10 -29.52 -18.19
CA ILE A 224 0.83 -30.66 -18.19
C ILE A 224 0.08 -31.96 -17.88
N ALA A 225 -0.81 -31.97 -16.89
CA ALA A 225 -1.61 -33.15 -16.58
C ALA A 225 -2.49 -33.58 -17.78
N ASP A 226 -3.09 -32.61 -18.48
CA ASP A 226 -3.88 -32.86 -19.69
C ASP A 226 -3.01 -33.43 -20.83
N LEU A 227 -1.77 -32.97 -21.00
CA LEU A 227 -0.82 -33.55 -21.96
C LEU A 227 -0.48 -35.01 -21.65
N VAL A 228 -0.17 -35.33 -20.39
CA VAL A 228 0.14 -36.70 -19.96
C VAL A 228 -1.07 -37.61 -20.18
N ALA A 229 -2.28 -37.11 -19.86
CA ALA A 229 -3.52 -37.82 -20.10
C ALA A 229 -3.80 -38.03 -21.60
N ALA A 230 -3.49 -37.07 -22.48
CA ALA A 230 -3.73 -37.18 -23.92
C ALA A 230 -2.72 -38.08 -24.65
N ALA A 231 -1.48 -38.15 -24.17
CA ALA A 231 -0.37 -38.83 -24.85
C ALA A 231 -0.62 -40.32 -25.14
N GLY A 232 -1.48 -41.01 -24.38
CA GLY A 232 -1.77 -42.44 -24.51
C GLY A 232 -2.93 -42.82 -25.45
N SER A 233 -3.38 -41.95 -26.34
CA SER A 233 -4.58 -42.20 -27.19
C SER A 233 -4.32 -42.63 -28.64
N VAL A 234 -3.06 -42.80 -29.08
CA VAL A 234 -2.74 -43.17 -30.47
C VAL A 234 -1.92 -44.46 -30.54
N GLY A 235 -2.59 -45.52 -31.01
CA GLY A 235 -2.07 -46.79 -31.56
C GLY A 235 -0.67 -47.24 -31.12
N ALA A 236 -0.61 -48.14 -30.14
CA ALA A 236 0.57 -48.94 -29.88
C ALA A 236 0.91 -49.81 -31.11
N VAL A 237 2.04 -49.54 -31.77
CA VAL A 237 2.62 -50.47 -32.75
C VAL A 237 3.40 -51.51 -31.95
N GLY A 238 2.76 -52.62 -31.61
CA GLY A 238 3.43 -53.71 -30.91
C GLY A 238 4.43 -54.41 -31.81
N ASP A 239 5.71 -54.40 -31.42
CA ASP A 239 6.69 -55.36 -31.91
C ASP A 239 6.42 -56.71 -31.23
N ARG A 240 6.09 -57.74 -32.03
CA ARG A 240 5.52 -59.01 -31.54
C ARG A 240 6.54 -59.94 -30.88
N ASP A 241 7.82 -59.60 -30.83
CA ASP A 241 8.87 -60.57 -30.49
C ASP A 241 9.54 -60.41 -29.11
N THR A 242 9.16 -59.45 -28.26
CA THR A 242 9.81 -59.30 -26.93
C THR A 242 8.88 -59.19 -25.72
N GLY A 243 7.55 -59.25 -25.88
CA GLY A 243 6.60 -59.29 -24.75
C GLY A 243 6.63 -58.06 -23.81
N ARG A 244 7.40 -57.02 -24.13
CA ARG A 244 7.39 -55.70 -23.48
C ARG A 244 7.26 -54.64 -24.56
N ASN A 245 6.10 -54.00 -24.62
CA ASN A 245 5.98 -52.77 -25.39
C ASN A 245 6.29 -51.58 -24.48
N THR A 246 7.32 -50.82 -24.83
CA THR A 246 7.76 -49.62 -24.10
C THR A 246 7.65 -48.45 -25.06
N ASP A 247 6.66 -47.57 -24.86
CA ASP A 247 6.42 -46.42 -25.72
C ASP A 247 6.96 -45.16 -25.04
N ALA A 248 7.96 -44.52 -25.64
CA ALA A 248 8.47 -43.23 -25.19
C ALA A 248 7.82 -42.09 -25.99
N ARG A 249 7.40 -41.02 -25.31
CA ARG A 249 6.73 -39.86 -25.92
C ARG A 249 7.28 -38.55 -25.38
N VAL A 250 7.27 -37.54 -26.24
CA VAL A 250 7.57 -36.14 -25.89
C VAL A 250 6.42 -35.27 -26.38
N ALA A 251 5.94 -34.37 -25.55
CA ALA A 251 4.88 -33.42 -25.86
C ALA A 251 5.24 -32.03 -25.35
N SER A 252 4.73 -30.99 -26.02
CA SER A 252 4.90 -29.60 -25.58
C SER A 252 3.55 -28.90 -25.48
N ALA A 253 3.41 -28.02 -24.50
CA ALA A 253 2.26 -27.14 -24.32
C ALA A 253 2.72 -25.69 -24.26
N ARG A 254 1.89 -24.82 -24.83
CA ARG A 254 1.95 -23.38 -24.60
C ARG A 254 0.53 -22.88 -24.39
N GLY A 255 0.38 -21.92 -23.50
CA GLY A 255 -0.91 -21.31 -23.24
C GLY A 255 -0.77 -19.87 -22.79
N ASP A 256 -1.85 -19.12 -22.98
CA ASP A 256 -2.01 -17.81 -22.39
C ASP A 256 -3.10 -17.89 -21.33
N TRP A 257 -2.94 -17.15 -20.24
CA TRP A 257 -3.96 -17.03 -19.22
C TRP A 257 -4.18 -15.57 -18.85
N ARG A 258 -5.40 -15.29 -18.40
CA ARG A 258 -5.81 -13.99 -17.87
C ARG A 258 -6.54 -14.24 -16.56
N GLY A 259 -6.25 -13.43 -15.55
CA GLY A 259 -6.91 -13.51 -14.25
C GLY A 259 -8.42 -13.32 -14.41
N GLY A 260 -9.19 -14.24 -13.83
CA GLY A 260 -10.64 -14.21 -13.85
C GLY A 260 -11.25 -13.36 -12.74
N THR A 261 -12.58 -13.38 -12.63
CA THR A 261 -13.31 -12.72 -11.54
C THR A 261 -12.97 -13.39 -10.20
N GLY A 262 -12.29 -12.67 -9.30
CA GLY A 262 -11.78 -13.21 -8.02
C GLY A 262 -10.26 -13.40 -7.97
N ASP A 263 -9.59 -13.36 -9.12
CA ASP A 263 -8.15 -13.17 -9.23
C ASP A 263 -7.80 -11.68 -9.18
N ILE A 264 -6.50 -11.36 -9.16
CA ILE A 264 -6.08 -9.96 -9.26
C ILE A 264 -6.52 -9.38 -10.60
N PRO A 265 -7.25 -8.25 -10.62
CA PRO A 265 -7.62 -7.58 -11.84
C PRO A 265 -6.38 -7.26 -12.70
N GLY A 266 -6.42 -7.62 -13.98
CA GLY A 266 -5.39 -7.26 -14.97
C GLY A 266 -4.07 -8.04 -14.90
N ALA A 267 -4.00 -9.12 -14.10
CA ALA A 267 -2.93 -10.09 -14.22
C ALA A 267 -3.12 -10.96 -15.49
N ASN A 268 -2.04 -11.17 -16.24
CA ASN A 268 -2.03 -12.10 -17.37
C ASN A 268 -0.64 -12.71 -17.52
N GLY A 269 -0.56 -13.81 -18.24
CA GLY A 269 0.70 -14.47 -18.48
C GLY A 269 0.64 -15.48 -19.59
N ASN A 270 1.81 -16.02 -19.88
CA ASN A 270 1.96 -17.17 -20.75
C ASN A 270 2.63 -18.31 -19.98
N THR A 271 2.30 -19.53 -20.37
CA THR A 271 2.83 -20.76 -19.85
C THR A 271 3.45 -21.54 -21.01
N HIS A 272 4.53 -22.25 -20.72
CA HIS A 272 5.10 -23.22 -21.64
C HIS A 272 5.58 -24.42 -20.84
N GLY A 273 5.52 -25.60 -21.43
CA GLY A 273 6.00 -26.82 -20.80
C GLY A 273 6.35 -27.87 -21.83
N GLU A 274 7.32 -28.69 -21.47
CA GLU A 274 7.73 -29.87 -22.21
C GLU A 274 7.62 -31.06 -21.28
N VAL A 275 7.00 -32.13 -21.76
CA VAL A 275 6.74 -33.36 -21.03
C VAL A 275 7.39 -34.49 -21.80
N PHE A 276 8.15 -35.31 -21.10
CA PHE A 276 8.73 -36.54 -21.62
C PHE A 276 8.26 -37.69 -20.74
N GLY A 277 7.94 -38.84 -21.33
CA GLY A 277 7.48 -39.97 -20.55
C GLY A 277 7.58 -41.27 -21.31
N ALA A 278 7.49 -42.37 -20.57
CA ALA A 278 7.45 -43.71 -21.11
C ALA A 278 6.38 -44.53 -20.42
N GLU A 279 5.64 -45.32 -21.20
CA GLU A 279 4.63 -46.26 -20.72
C GLU A 279 5.07 -47.69 -21.04
N CYS A 280 4.84 -48.61 -20.11
CA CYS A 280 4.97 -50.04 -20.31
C CYS A 280 3.56 -50.65 -20.36
N GLY A 281 3.22 -51.33 -21.46
CA GLY A 281 1.97 -52.08 -21.57
C GLY A 281 1.97 -53.37 -20.74
N GLY A 282 0.85 -53.69 -20.10
CA GLY A 282 0.64 -54.90 -19.31
C GLY A 282 0.64 -56.19 -20.12
N GLY A 283 1.82 -56.77 -20.30
CA GLY A 283 2.08 -58.21 -20.33
C GLY A 283 2.98 -58.64 -19.16
N THR A 284 2.96 -57.89 -18.04
CA THR A 284 3.82 -58.12 -16.90
C THR A 284 3.27 -59.23 -15.99
N ARG A 285 3.98 -60.37 -15.97
CA ARG A 285 3.77 -61.49 -15.03
C ARG A 285 3.74 -60.95 -13.59
N GLY A 286 2.55 -60.80 -13.02
CA GLY A 286 2.31 -60.23 -11.69
C GLY A 286 1.00 -59.43 -11.57
N VAL A 287 0.48 -58.90 -12.68
CA VAL A 287 -0.88 -58.36 -12.78
C VAL A 287 -1.54 -59.09 -13.96
N GLY A 288 -2.55 -59.92 -13.65
CA GLY A 288 -3.22 -60.92 -14.50
C GLY A 288 -3.02 -60.84 -16.02
N GLU A 289 -2.74 -62.00 -16.64
CA GLU A 289 -2.85 -62.22 -18.08
C GLU A 289 -4.22 -61.68 -18.57
N GLY A 290 -4.21 -60.64 -19.42
CA GLY A 290 -5.41 -60.02 -20.00
C GLY A 290 -5.78 -58.61 -19.49
N GLY A 291 -4.93 -57.95 -18.70
CA GLY A 291 -5.27 -56.62 -18.15
C GLY A 291 -4.89 -55.47 -19.08
N GLY A 292 -5.87 -54.74 -19.63
CA GLY A 292 -5.71 -53.49 -20.41
C GLY A 292 -5.12 -52.29 -19.66
N TRP A 293 -4.20 -52.54 -18.73
CA TRP A 293 -3.50 -51.55 -17.91
C TRP A 293 -2.14 -51.19 -18.51
N ALA A 294 -1.82 -49.90 -18.51
CA ALA A 294 -0.50 -49.37 -18.78
C ALA A 294 -0.01 -48.57 -17.58
N LEU A 295 1.27 -48.74 -17.25
CA LEU A 295 1.95 -47.99 -16.20
C LEU A 295 3.09 -47.20 -16.83
N GLY A 296 3.20 -45.93 -16.48
CA GLY A 296 4.23 -45.07 -17.03
C GLY A 296 4.80 -44.08 -16.02
N MET A 297 5.92 -43.51 -16.41
CA MET A 297 6.58 -42.40 -15.72
C MET A 297 6.73 -41.25 -16.68
N HIS A 298 6.72 -40.03 -16.14
CA HIS A 298 6.90 -38.81 -16.91
C HIS A 298 7.70 -37.79 -16.11
N GLY A 299 8.45 -36.95 -16.81
CA GLY A 299 9.03 -35.73 -16.29
C GLY A 299 8.53 -34.54 -17.08
N ALA A 300 8.53 -33.37 -16.44
CA ALA A 300 8.15 -32.13 -17.09
C ALA A 300 9.12 -31.01 -16.71
N ILE A 301 9.48 -30.20 -17.70
CA ILE A 301 10.17 -28.92 -17.50
C ILE A 301 9.24 -27.85 -18.03
N SER A 302 8.99 -26.82 -17.24
CA SER A 302 8.04 -25.80 -17.65
C SER A 302 8.33 -24.46 -17.03
N GLY A 303 7.79 -23.41 -17.64
CA GLY A 303 7.95 -22.06 -17.16
C GLY A 303 6.74 -21.22 -17.45
N GLN A 304 6.66 -20.10 -16.74
CA GLN A 304 5.65 -19.08 -16.98
C GLN A 304 6.23 -17.69 -16.86
N SER A 305 5.64 -16.75 -17.60
CA SER A 305 5.85 -15.33 -17.37
C SER A 305 4.51 -14.66 -17.09
N THR A 306 4.48 -13.83 -16.05
CA THR A 306 3.27 -13.13 -15.59
C THR A 306 3.51 -11.64 -15.60
N ARG A 307 2.64 -10.88 -16.24
CA ARG A 307 2.58 -9.41 -16.13
C ARG A 307 1.56 -9.03 -15.07
N LEU A 308 1.98 -8.17 -14.15
CA LEU A 308 1.21 -7.74 -12.98
C LEU A 308 0.63 -6.32 -13.17
N ALA A 309 0.34 -5.93 -14.42
CA ALA A 309 0.01 -4.56 -14.79
C ALA A 309 -1.24 -4.00 -14.10
N GLY A 310 -2.24 -4.84 -13.80
CA GLY A 310 -3.42 -4.40 -13.02
C GLY A 310 -3.30 -4.57 -11.49
N ALA A 311 -2.26 -5.27 -11.03
CA ALA A 311 -2.06 -5.61 -9.62
C ALA A 311 -1.44 -4.46 -8.80
N MET A 312 -0.65 -3.59 -9.41
CA MET A 312 0.14 -2.57 -8.70
C MET A 312 -0.20 -1.11 -9.08
N GLY A 313 -1.34 -0.86 -9.73
CA GLY A 313 -1.72 0.49 -10.16
C GLY A 313 -0.79 0.99 -11.28
N ASP A 314 -0.20 2.18 -11.13
CA ASP A 314 0.74 2.75 -12.10
C ASP A 314 2.10 2.01 -12.12
N ALA A 315 2.37 1.17 -11.13
CA ALA A 315 3.59 0.40 -11.04
C ALA A 315 3.52 -0.88 -11.90
N ARG A 316 4.57 -1.11 -12.67
CA ARG A 316 4.73 -2.33 -13.48
C ARG A 316 5.53 -3.36 -12.68
N GLY A 317 5.01 -4.58 -12.66
CA GLY A 317 5.71 -5.74 -12.13
C GLY A 317 5.62 -6.92 -13.09
N THR A 318 6.66 -7.75 -13.08
CA THR A 318 6.71 -9.00 -13.83
C THR A 318 7.11 -10.13 -12.90
N GLY A 319 6.50 -11.29 -13.08
CA GLY A 319 6.89 -12.52 -12.40
C GLY A 319 7.34 -13.57 -13.41
N LYS A 320 8.29 -14.40 -13.02
CA LYS A 320 8.69 -15.59 -13.79
C LYS A 320 8.77 -16.78 -12.85
N THR A 321 8.33 -17.94 -13.30
CA THR A 321 8.66 -19.20 -12.61
C THR A 321 9.16 -20.24 -13.59
N THR A 322 9.97 -21.15 -13.07
CA THR A 322 10.44 -22.36 -13.77
C THR A 322 10.21 -23.53 -12.82
N ALA A 323 9.68 -24.63 -13.34
CA ALA A 323 9.39 -25.83 -12.57
C ALA A 323 9.98 -27.07 -13.25
N LEU A 324 10.43 -28.00 -12.42
CA LEU A 324 10.89 -29.33 -12.79
C LEU A 324 10.08 -30.35 -12.00
N ASP A 325 9.39 -31.23 -12.70
CA ASP A 325 8.52 -32.23 -12.10
C ASP A 325 8.85 -33.65 -12.56
N VAL A 326 8.56 -34.62 -11.69
CA VAL A 326 8.59 -36.06 -12.00
C VAL A 326 7.32 -36.71 -11.47
N GLY A 327 6.74 -37.62 -12.25
CA GLY A 327 5.50 -38.29 -11.89
C GLY A 327 5.36 -39.68 -12.47
N VAL A 328 4.38 -40.38 -11.94
CA VAL A 328 3.93 -41.70 -12.39
C VAL A 328 2.48 -41.62 -12.80
N HIS A 329 2.08 -42.42 -13.78
CA HIS A 329 0.69 -42.51 -14.21
C HIS A 329 0.30 -43.95 -14.52
N ALA A 330 -0.99 -44.22 -14.38
CA ALA A 330 -1.63 -45.48 -14.71
C ALA A 330 -2.83 -45.20 -15.61
N ARG A 331 -3.00 -46.03 -16.63
CA ARG A 331 -4.13 -45.96 -17.56
C ARG A 331 -4.74 -47.34 -17.70
N TYR A 332 -6.07 -47.39 -17.76
CA TYR A 332 -6.82 -48.58 -18.14
C TYR A 332 -7.64 -48.28 -19.39
N ALA A 333 -7.61 -49.19 -20.35
CA ALA A 333 -8.48 -49.21 -21.51
C ALA A 333 -8.89 -50.66 -21.83
N ASP A 334 -10.16 -50.87 -22.11
CA ASP A 334 -10.68 -52.17 -22.55
C ASP A 334 -10.11 -52.58 -23.92
N GLU A 335 -9.87 -53.88 -24.15
CA GLU A 335 -9.19 -54.41 -25.35
C GLU A 335 -9.91 -54.07 -26.66
N ALA A 336 -11.24 -53.86 -26.59
CA ALA A 336 -12.06 -53.45 -27.73
C ALA A 336 -11.98 -51.94 -28.05
N GLY A 337 -11.38 -51.12 -27.18
CA GLY A 337 -11.30 -49.65 -27.33
C GLY A 337 -12.65 -48.91 -27.24
N THR A 338 -13.76 -49.63 -27.06
CA THR A 338 -15.13 -49.11 -26.98
C THR A 338 -15.70 -49.10 -25.55
N GLY A 339 -14.92 -49.56 -24.58
CA GLY A 339 -15.31 -49.71 -23.17
C GLY A 339 -14.87 -48.57 -22.26
N ALA A 340 -14.97 -48.80 -20.95
CA ALA A 340 -14.54 -47.84 -19.94
C ALA A 340 -13.03 -47.57 -20.03
N HIS A 341 -12.64 -46.31 -19.88
CA HIS A 341 -11.25 -45.90 -19.75
C HIS A 341 -11.05 -45.15 -18.43
N THR A 342 -9.92 -45.35 -17.78
CA THR A 342 -9.54 -44.59 -16.58
C THR A 342 -8.09 -44.15 -16.68
N PHE A 343 -7.81 -42.98 -16.12
CA PHE A 343 -6.46 -42.44 -16.04
C PHE A 343 -6.25 -41.86 -14.65
N ALA A 344 -5.10 -42.14 -14.07
CA ALA A 344 -4.66 -41.57 -12.81
C ALA A 344 -3.18 -41.19 -12.93
N ALA A 345 -2.81 -40.04 -12.37
CA ALA A 345 -1.43 -39.59 -12.32
C ALA A 345 -1.13 -38.95 -10.97
N LEU A 346 0.12 -39.12 -10.53
CA LEU A 346 0.70 -38.45 -9.38
C LEU A 346 2.02 -37.84 -9.82
N ARG A 347 2.23 -36.56 -9.50
CA ARG A 347 3.42 -35.80 -9.86
C ARG A 347 3.86 -34.92 -8.69
N ALA A 348 5.17 -34.78 -8.54
CA ALA A 348 5.80 -33.89 -7.58
C ALA A 348 6.98 -33.20 -8.25
N GLY A 349 7.31 -31.99 -7.81
CA GLY A 349 8.38 -31.20 -8.40
C GLY A 349 8.78 -30.02 -7.54
N ASP A 350 9.79 -29.31 -8.03
CA ASP A 350 10.30 -28.07 -7.44
C ASP A 350 10.03 -26.90 -8.40
N GLU A 351 9.66 -25.76 -7.84
CA GLU A 351 9.35 -24.55 -8.60
C GLU A 351 10.10 -23.35 -8.01
N ASP A 352 10.93 -22.72 -8.83
CA ASP A 352 11.60 -21.48 -8.50
C ASP A 352 10.86 -20.30 -9.15
N GLY A 353 10.66 -19.24 -8.38
CA GLY A 353 9.82 -18.11 -8.75
C GLY A 353 10.36 -16.77 -8.27
N GLN A 354 10.51 -15.83 -9.20
CA GLN A 354 10.96 -14.46 -8.92
C GLN A 354 9.89 -13.44 -9.30
N VAL A 355 9.73 -12.41 -8.47
CA VAL A 355 8.89 -11.23 -8.74
C VAL A 355 9.75 -9.98 -8.77
N ASP A 356 9.75 -9.28 -9.90
CA ASP A 356 10.37 -7.96 -10.02
C ASP A 356 9.31 -6.86 -9.92
N ARG A 357 9.54 -5.89 -9.04
CA ARG A 357 8.61 -4.78 -8.75
C ARG A 357 9.35 -3.45 -8.80
N SER A 358 8.82 -2.50 -9.56
CA SER A 358 9.24 -1.10 -9.51
C SER A 358 8.35 -0.33 -8.55
N GLY A 359 8.92 0.51 -7.69
CA GLY A 359 8.17 1.33 -6.73
C GLY A 359 8.81 2.71 -6.57
N SER A 360 7.97 3.73 -6.46
CA SER A 360 8.37 5.09 -6.08
C SER A 360 7.73 5.45 -4.76
N VAL A 361 8.53 5.86 -3.78
CA VAL A 361 8.03 6.52 -2.57
C VAL A 361 8.20 8.02 -2.82
N ALA A 362 7.10 8.74 -3.01
CA ALA A 362 7.12 10.20 -2.93
C ALA A 362 7.34 10.57 -1.45
N GLY A 363 8.50 11.15 -1.16
CA GLY A 363 8.85 11.71 0.14
C GLY A 363 8.40 13.15 0.28
#